data_AF-A0A6A7RPI9-F1
#
_entry.id   AF-A0A6A7RPI9-F1
#
_cell.length_a   1.000
_cell.length_b   1.000
_cell.length_c   1.000
_cell.angle_alpha   90.00
_cell.angle_beta   90.00
_cell.angle_gamma   90.00
#
_symmetry.space_group_name_H-M   'P 1'
#
loop_
_entity.id
_entity.type
_entity.pdbx_description
1 polymer ?
#
loop_
_entity_poly.entity_id
_entity_poly.type
_entity_poly.pdbx_seq_one_letter_code
_entity_poly.pdbx_strand_id
1 'polypeptide(L)'
;MTSGIRKAAFQAPQPPPAKAITNNPAERLEAMYRRIWLASMRDLPFVNLALSVEAVGFRRWLAAASASRLERELELELDCDTSVRSADSGEHSRDGMLGDWVGAVITPWFINLFILPGGGDLWSDRPSGERCHIVFPIGPLEFIADDDASAEVPAYQYCPLFAPPGQFGSQAAARAGAMAALNAMFAAPVDQRSTATAATAAPERLPPARRRFFRRVTGR
;
A
#
# COMPACT_ATOMS: atom_id res chain seq x y z
N MET A 1 27.73 25.94 -15.52
CA MET A 1 26.33 26.36 -15.31
C MET A 1 25.76 25.48 -14.21
N THR A 2 25.84 25.94 -12.97
CA THR A 2 25.44 25.20 -11.76
C THR A 2 23.92 25.24 -11.64
N SER A 3 23.26 24.12 -11.91
CA SER A 3 21.81 23.97 -11.76
C SER A 3 21.48 23.96 -10.26
N GLY A 4 21.20 25.14 -9.70
CA GLY A 4 20.65 25.30 -8.36
C GLY A 4 19.23 24.74 -8.33
N ILE A 5 19.11 23.48 -7.92
CA ILE A 5 17.82 22.84 -7.64
C ILE A 5 17.13 23.69 -6.57
N ARG A 6 15.99 24.29 -6.91
CA ARG A 6 15.16 25.06 -5.97
C ARG A 6 14.79 24.14 -4.80
N LYS A 7 15.40 24.37 -3.64
CA LYS A 7 15.03 23.70 -2.39
C LYS A 7 13.54 23.99 -2.17
N ALA A 8 12.73 22.94 -2.05
CA ALA A 8 11.30 23.11 -1.78
C ALA A 8 11.14 24.00 -0.55
N ALA A 9 10.34 25.07 -0.67
CA ALA A 9 10.21 26.12 0.34
C ALA A 9 9.58 25.62 1.66
N PHE A 10 9.00 24.42 1.63
CA PHE A 10 8.48 23.72 2.79
C PHE A 10 8.85 22.25 2.68
N GLN A 11 9.68 21.77 3.60
CA GLN A 11 9.93 20.36 3.84
C GLN A 11 9.24 20.02 5.15
N ALA A 12 8.35 19.03 5.15
CA ALA A 12 7.77 18.53 6.38
C ALA A 12 8.91 18.07 7.32
N PRO A 13 8.80 18.32 8.64
CA PRO A 13 9.83 17.93 9.58
C PRO A 13 10.06 16.41 9.52
N GLN A 14 11.32 16.00 9.68
CA GLN A 14 11.64 14.59 9.80
C GLN A 14 10.93 14.02 11.04
N PRO A 15 10.14 12.94 10.89
CA PRO A 15 9.41 12.37 12.01
C PRO A 15 10.40 11.68 12.97
N PRO A 16 10.02 11.52 14.26
CA PRO A 16 10.78 10.67 15.16
C PRO A 16 10.81 9.22 14.62
N PRO A 17 11.83 8.43 14.99
CA PRO A 17 11.91 7.03 14.55
C PRO A 17 10.65 6.28 14.97
N ALA A 18 10.00 5.62 13.99
CA ALA A 18 8.72 4.99 14.22
C ALA A 18 8.87 3.76 15.13
N LYS A 19 7.96 3.62 16.10
CA LYS A 19 7.92 2.44 16.97
C LYS A 19 7.47 1.21 16.19
N ALA A 20 8.25 0.14 16.25
CA ALA A 20 7.92 -1.13 15.61
C ALA A 20 6.57 -1.67 16.11
N ILE A 21 5.74 -2.14 15.18
CA ILE A 21 4.44 -2.72 15.46
C ILE A 21 4.60 -4.24 15.54
N THR A 22 4.40 -4.79 16.74
CA THR A 22 4.55 -6.24 17.02
C THR A 22 3.34 -7.06 16.55
N ASN A 23 2.12 -6.52 16.69
CA ASN A 23 0.89 -7.23 16.35
C ASN A 23 0.40 -6.88 14.93
N ASN A 24 -0.49 -7.69 14.37
CA ASN A 24 -1.07 -7.40 13.05
C ASN A 24 -1.74 -6.01 13.04
N PRO A 25 -1.32 -5.08 12.17
CA PRO A 25 -1.86 -3.71 12.16
C PRO A 25 -3.23 -3.58 11.47
N ALA A 26 -3.76 -4.66 10.87
CA ALA A 26 -5.00 -4.64 10.10
C ALA A 26 -6.17 -3.98 10.85
N GLU A 27 -6.44 -4.41 12.10
CA GLU A 27 -7.56 -3.87 12.88
C GLU A 27 -7.40 -2.38 13.19
N ARG A 28 -6.17 -1.93 13.45
CA ARG A 28 -5.86 -0.51 13.72
C ARG A 28 -6.09 0.34 12.47
N LEU A 29 -5.67 -0.14 11.31
CA LEU A 29 -5.91 0.53 10.03
C LEU A 29 -7.40 0.56 9.68
N GLU A 30 -8.12 -0.54 9.91
CA GLU A 30 -9.56 -0.57 9.70
C GLU A 30 -10.30 0.42 10.61
N ALA A 31 -9.95 0.47 11.89
CA ALA A 31 -10.53 1.42 12.83
C ALA A 31 -10.28 2.87 12.39
N MET A 32 -9.03 3.19 12.03
CA MET A 32 -8.63 4.50 11.53
C MET A 32 -9.43 4.92 10.29
N TYR A 33 -9.49 4.07 9.26
CA TYR A 33 -10.22 4.41 8.03
C TYR A 33 -11.74 4.36 8.18
N ARG A 34 -12.29 3.52 9.07
CA ARG A 34 -13.72 3.57 9.42
C ARG A 34 -14.09 4.89 10.09
N ARG A 35 -13.22 5.42 10.97
CA ARG A 35 -13.41 6.74 11.57
C ARG A 35 -13.41 7.84 10.51
N ILE A 36 -12.47 7.82 9.57
CA ILE A 36 -12.41 8.78 8.44
C ILE A 36 -13.66 8.68 7.55
N TRP A 37 -14.11 7.45 7.26
CA TRP A 37 -15.33 7.20 6.49
C TRP A 37 -16.56 7.84 7.13
N LEU A 38 -16.74 7.64 8.43
CA LEU A 38 -17.88 8.18 9.18
C LEU A 38 -17.83 9.70 9.33
N ALA A 39 -16.63 10.29 9.43
CA ALA A 39 -16.47 11.70 9.73
C ALA A 39 -16.50 12.61 8.49
N SER A 40 -15.87 12.19 7.38
CA SER A 40 -15.55 13.12 6.28
C SER A 40 -15.94 12.64 4.89
N MET A 41 -15.97 11.33 4.64
CA MET A 41 -15.93 10.83 3.25
C MET A 41 -17.27 10.34 2.74
N ARG A 42 -18.27 10.10 3.60
CA ARG A 42 -19.55 9.47 3.24
C ARG A 42 -20.35 10.21 2.16
N ASP A 43 -20.24 11.54 2.13
CA ASP A 43 -21.05 12.41 1.27
C ASP A 43 -20.33 12.81 -0.03
N LEU A 44 -19.18 12.21 -0.34
CA LEU A 44 -18.40 12.56 -1.52
C LEU A 44 -18.88 11.81 -2.77
N PRO A 45 -18.95 12.46 -3.94
CA PRO A 45 -19.58 11.89 -5.14
C PRO A 45 -18.76 10.78 -5.81
N PHE A 46 -17.52 10.54 -5.38
CA PHE A 46 -16.61 9.56 -5.97
C PHE A 46 -16.50 8.25 -5.18
N VAL A 47 -17.31 8.08 -4.14
CA VAL A 47 -17.26 6.89 -3.28
C VAL A 47 -18.04 5.73 -3.90
N ASN A 48 -17.46 4.54 -3.82
CA ASN A 48 -18.11 3.29 -4.21
C ASN A 48 -18.74 2.62 -2.98
N LEU A 49 -20.05 2.78 -2.83
CA LEU A 49 -20.82 2.21 -1.71
C LEU A 49 -20.94 0.67 -1.75
N ALA A 50 -20.56 0.02 -2.85
CA ALA A 50 -20.46 -1.44 -2.90
C ALA A 50 -19.25 -1.97 -2.12
N LEU A 51 -18.35 -1.07 -1.69
CA LEU A 51 -17.15 -1.39 -0.94
C LEU A 51 -17.28 -0.95 0.52
N SER A 52 -16.50 -1.60 1.38
CA SER A 52 -16.37 -1.28 2.79
C SER A 52 -14.90 -1.24 3.18
N VAL A 53 -14.61 -0.55 4.29
CA VAL A 53 -13.24 -0.49 4.84
C VAL A 53 -12.83 -1.88 5.31
N GLU A 54 -11.79 -2.44 4.67
CA GLU A 54 -11.25 -3.77 4.94
C GLU A 54 -9.73 -3.80 4.73
N ALA A 55 -9.01 -4.32 5.70
CA ALA A 55 -7.56 -4.54 5.63
C ALA A 55 -7.30 -6.01 5.28
N VAL A 56 -6.58 -6.27 4.18
CA VAL A 56 -6.39 -7.62 3.63
C VAL A 56 -4.92 -7.96 3.42
N GLY A 57 -4.59 -9.24 3.69
CA GLY A 57 -3.31 -9.83 3.32
C GLY A 57 -2.10 -9.41 4.14
N PHE A 58 -2.29 -8.72 5.28
CA PHE A 58 -1.19 -8.28 6.15
C PHE A 58 -0.28 -9.43 6.56
N ARG A 59 0.99 -9.32 6.17
CA ARG A 59 2.05 -10.29 6.47
C ARG A 59 3.38 -9.58 6.67
N ARG A 60 4.33 -10.26 7.30
CA ARG A 60 5.68 -9.73 7.50
C ARG A 60 6.56 -9.95 6.29
N TRP A 61 7.30 -8.92 5.92
CA TRP A 61 8.35 -8.93 4.93
C TRP A 61 9.67 -9.25 5.62
N LEU A 62 10.14 -10.48 5.48
CA LEU A 62 11.42 -10.90 6.02
C LEU A 62 12.53 -10.48 5.05
N ALA A 63 13.53 -9.74 5.53
CA ALA A 63 14.73 -9.52 4.74
C ALA A 63 15.49 -10.85 4.58
N ALA A 64 16.20 -11.01 3.46
CA ALA A 64 16.96 -12.22 3.17
C ALA A 64 17.99 -12.56 4.27
N ALA A 65 18.57 -11.53 4.90
CA ALA A 65 19.47 -11.71 6.04
C ALA A 65 18.75 -12.27 7.28
N SER A 66 17.54 -11.79 7.58
CA SER A 66 16.71 -12.25 8.69
C SER A 66 16.23 -13.69 8.47
N ALA A 67 15.82 -14.04 7.25
CA ALA A 67 15.36 -15.38 6.90
C ALA A 67 16.47 -16.44 7.12
N SER A 68 17.67 -16.18 6.62
CA SER A 68 18.81 -17.10 6.76
C SER A 68 19.31 -17.29 8.20
N ARG A 69 18.99 -16.36 9.11
CA ARG A 69 19.34 -16.46 10.54
C ARG A 69 18.24 -17.14 11.35
N LEU A 70 16.97 -16.86 11.02
CA LEU A 70 15.82 -17.57 11.58
C LEU A 70 15.89 -19.07 11.27
N GLU A 71 16.26 -19.45 10.05
CA GLU A 71 16.49 -20.86 9.68
C GLU A 71 17.57 -21.51 10.56
N ARG A 72 18.68 -20.80 10.83
CA ARG A 72 19.75 -21.30 11.72
C ARG A 72 19.34 -21.37 13.19
N GLU A 73 18.55 -20.41 13.67
CA GLU A 73 18.06 -20.39 15.05
C GLU A 73 16.99 -21.46 15.28
N LEU A 74 16.09 -21.71 14.32
CA LEU A 74 15.16 -22.85 14.37
C LEU A 74 15.91 -24.20 14.33
N GLU A 75 16.95 -24.35 13.50
CA GLU A 75 17.79 -25.56 13.51
C GLU A 75 18.47 -25.78 14.87
N LEU A 76 18.92 -24.72 15.53
CA LEU A 76 19.51 -24.77 16.88
C LEU A 76 18.47 -25.05 18.00
N GLU A 77 17.23 -24.57 17.87
CA GLU A 77 16.15 -24.85 18.83
C GLU A 77 15.59 -26.27 18.68
N LEU A 78 15.67 -26.90 17.50
CA LEU A 78 15.31 -28.30 17.31
C LEU A 78 16.32 -29.28 17.96
N ASP A 79 17.54 -28.84 18.24
CA ASP A 79 18.55 -29.62 18.98
C ASP A 79 18.42 -29.47 20.51
N CYS A 80 17.62 -28.53 21.02
CA CYS A 80 17.46 -28.26 22.45
C CYS A 80 16.18 -28.85 23.06
N ASP A 81 15.82 -30.07 22.70
CA ASP A 81 14.93 -30.88 23.55
C ASP A 81 15.78 -31.73 24.50
N THR A 82 16.20 -31.15 25.62
CA THR A 82 16.15 -31.78 26.97
C THR A 82 16.65 -30.80 28.04
N SER A 83 15.76 -30.56 29.02
CA SER A 83 16.03 -30.22 30.43
C SER A 83 15.67 -28.81 30.94
N VAL A 84 14.48 -28.77 31.55
CA VAL A 84 14.14 -28.20 32.87
C VAL A 84 13.96 -26.68 33.01
N ARG A 85 12.74 -26.38 33.48
CA ARG A 85 12.17 -25.11 33.94
C ARG A 85 13.01 -24.45 35.04
N SER A 86 13.19 -23.13 34.98
CA SER A 86 13.18 -22.24 36.15
C SER A 86 12.91 -20.80 35.69
N ALA A 87 11.96 -20.16 36.35
CA ALA A 87 11.52 -18.80 36.08
C ALA A 87 12.58 -17.80 36.55
N ASP A 88 13.06 -16.97 35.64
CA ASP A 88 13.53 -15.63 35.96
C ASP A 88 13.04 -14.68 34.86
N SER A 89 12.36 -13.63 35.31
CA SER A 89 11.63 -12.66 34.50
C SER A 89 12.60 -11.68 33.86
N GLY A 90 13.39 -12.17 32.90
CA GLY A 90 14.05 -11.33 31.93
C GLY A 90 13.18 -11.30 30.68
N GLU A 91 12.42 -10.23 30.46
CA GLU A 91 11.95 -9.81 29.14
C GLU A 91 13.17 -9.47 28.27
N HIS A 92 13.99 -10.48 27.97
CA HIS A 92 14.99 -10.44 26.91
C HIS A 92 14.22 -10.48 25.60
N SER A 93 13.74 -9.30 25.20
CA SER A 93 13.70 -8.81 23.82
C SER A 93 13.72 -9.91 22.75
N ARG A 94 12.61 -10.62 22.58
CA ARG A 94 12.25 -11.31 21.32
C ARG A 94 11.83 -10.30 20.23
N ASP A 95 12.22 -9.03 20.38
CA ASP A 95 11.76 -7.88 19.60
C ASP A 95 12.69 -7.54 18.41
N GLY A 96 13.78 -8.31 18.23
CA GLY A 96 14.76 -8.09 17.16
C GLY A 96 14.49 -8.84 15.85
N MET A 97 13.32 -9.47 15.70
CA MET A 97 13.12 -10.54 14.70
C MET A 97 11.81 -10.41 13.92
N LEU A 98 11.35 -9.18 13.70
CA LEU A 98 10.02 -8.93 13.18
C LEU A 98 10.12 -8.15 11.87
N GLY A 99 9.94 -8.83 10.73
CA GLY A 99 9.93 -8.18 9.41
C GLY A 99 8.85 -7.11 9.28
N ASP A 100 9.02 -6.14 8.37
CA ASP A 100 8.06 -5.05 8.20
C ASP A 100 6.70 -5.52 7.71
N TRP A 101 5.63 -4.85 8.12
CA TRP A 101 4.29 -5.26 7.73
C TRP A 101 3.99 -4.75 6.33
N VAL A 102 3.50 -5.64 5.47
CA VAL A 102 2.98 -5.30 4.15
C VAL A 102 1.57 -5.84 4.02
N GLY A 103 0.65 -5.02 3.52
CA GLY A 103 -0.74 -5.41 3.30
C GLY A 103 -1.46 -4.44 2.37
N ALA A 104 -2.74 -4.68 2.12
CA ALA A 104 -3.57 -3.77 1.34
C ALA A 104 -4.77 -3.31 2.18
N VAL A 105 -5.20 -2.06 1.98
CA VAL A 105 -6.44 -1.54 2.56
C VAL A 105 -7.37 -1.14 1.43
N ILE A 106 -8.59 -1.66 1.52
CA ILE A 106 -9.70 -1.36 0.63
C ILE A 106 -10.58 -0.36 1.35
N THR A 107 -10.92 0.72 0.67
CA THR A 107 -11.91 1.70 1.13
C THR A 107 -12.90 2.01 0.01
N PRO A 108 -14.06 2.59 0.33
CA PRO A 108 -14.97 3.12 -0.68
C PRO A 108 -14.35 4.15 -1.63
N TRP A 109 -13.20 4.76 -1.33
CA TRP A 109 -12.62 5.84 -2.14
C TRP A 109 -11.21 5.56 -2.68
N PHE A 110 -10.51 4.55 -2.18
CA PHE A 110 -9.23 4.08 -2.72
C PHE A 110 -8.99 2.60 -2.42
N ILE A 111 -8.06 1.99 -3.17
CA ILE A 111 -7.41 0.74 -2.75
C ILE A 111 -5.90 0.98 -2.82
N ASN A 112 -5.21 0.79 -1.69
CA ASN A 112 -3.78 1.09 -1.55
C ASN A 112 -3.04 -0.07 -0.88
N LEU A 113 -1.77 -0.24 -1.21
CA LEU A 113 -0.82 -1.06 -0.46
C LEU A 113 -0.22 -0.24 0.68
N PHE A 114 0.08 -0.88 1.79
CA PHE A 114 0.67 -0.27 2.98
C PHE A 114 1.93 -1.00 3.41
N ILE A 115 2.91 -0.22 3.85
CA ILE A 115 4.08 -0.68 4.58
C ILE A 115 4.09 0.01 5.94
N LEU A 116 4.29 -0.77 7.00
CA LEU A 116 4.35 -0.27 8.37
C LEU A 116 5.61 -0.78 9.07
N PRO A 117 6.17 0.01 10.00
CA PRO A 117 7.34 -0.39 10.78
C PRO A 117 7.02 -1.68 11.55
N GLY A 118 7.68 -2.77 11.17
CA GLY A 118 7.56 -4.05 11.86
C GLY A 118 8.84 -4.43 12.60
N GLY A 119 9.95 -3.74 12.32
CA GLY A 119 11.30 -4.07 12.80
C GLY A 119 12.20 -4.66 11.72
N GLY A 120 11.85 -4.49 10.43
CA GLY A 120 12.62 -4.98 9.28
C GLY A 120 13.43 -3.90 8.58
N ASP A 121 13.91 -4.23 7.38
CA ASP A 121 14.76 -3.35 6.54
C ASP A 121 13.98 -2.61 5.44
N LEU A 122 12.67 -2.86 5.31
CA LEU A 122 11.81 -2.24 4.30
C LEU A 122 11.35 -0.86 4.73
N TRP A 123 11.14 -0.66 6.03
CA TRP A 123 10.71 0.60 6.60
C TRP A 123 11.85 1.63 6.61
N SER A 124 11.49 2.89 6.38
CA SER A 124 12.38 4.03 6.62
C SER A 124 11.57 5.20 7.12
N ASP A 125 12.08 5.91 8.13
CA ASP A 125 11.43 7.12 8.64
C ASP A 125 11.51 8.23 7.59
N ARG A 126 10.35 8.70 7.13
CA ARG A 126 10.21 9.66 6.05
C ARG A 126 9.14 10.69 6.40
N PRO A 127 9.35 11.97 6.11
CA PRO A 127 8.37 13.02 6.36
C PRO A 127 7.10 12.80 5.53
N SER A 128 5.96 13.19 6.08
CA SER A 128 4.67 13.09 5.40
C SER A 128 4.70 13.78 4.02
N GLY A 129 4.18 13.08 3.02
CA GLY A 129 4.16 13.49 1.61
C GLY A 129 5.43 13.16 0.82
N GLU A 130 6.50 12.66 1.46
CA GLU A 130 7.71 12.24 0.74
C GLU A 130 7.46 10.94 -0.03
N ARG A 131 7.91 10.91 -1.30
CA ARG A 131 7.87 9.72 -2.15
C ARG A 131 9.17 8.94 -2.03
N CYS A 132 9.07 7.65 -1.72
CA CYS A 132 10.19 6.71 -1.73
C CYS A 132 9.96 5.61 -2.78
N HIS A 133 11.05 5.16 -3.40
CA HIS A 133 11.02 4.01 -4.30
C HIS A 133 11.56 2.80 -3.57
N ILE A 134 10.74 1.76 -3.42
CA ILE A 134 11.13 0.52 -2.75
C ILE A 134 11.21 -0.57 -3.80
N VAL A 135 12.34 -1.29 -3.82
CA VAL A 135 12.61 -2.33 -4.81
C VAL A 135 12.00 -3.64 -4.33
N PHE A 136 11.02 -4.13 -5.08
CA PHE A 136 10.41 -5.45 -4.90
C PHE A 136 10.89 -6.41 -6.00
N PRO A 137 10.72 -7.73 -5.82
CA PRO A 137 10.91 -8.73 -6.87
C PRO A 137 10.29 -8.36 -8.22
N ILE A 138 9.08 -7.78 -8.23
CA ILE A 138 8.40 -7.34 -9.46
C ILE A 138 9.01 -6.08 -10.11
N GLY A 139 9.80 -5.33 -9.36
CA GLY A 139 10.36 -4.04 -9.76
C GLY A 139 10.21 -2.96 -8.68
N PRO A 140 10.72 -1.74 -8.94
CA PRO A 140 10.56 -0.62 -8.03
C PRO A 140 9.10 -0.15 -7.98
N LEU A 141 8.56 0.04 -6.78
CA LEU A 141 7.25 0.64 -6.53
C LEU A 141 7.41 1.99 -5.80
N GLU A 142 6.60 2.97 -6.17
CA GLU A 142 6.56 4.28 -5.52
C GLU A 142 5.58 4.24 -4.34
N PHE A 143 6.11 4.50 -3.15
CA PHE A 143 5.37 4.66 -1.91
C PHE A 143 5.42 6.12 -1.48
N ILE A 144 4.34 6.59 -0.86
CA ILE A 144 4.24 7.92 -0.25
C ILE A 144 4.18 7.72 1.25
N ALA A 145 5.09 8.37 1.98
CA ALA A 145 5.09 8.37 3.42
C ALA A 145 3.99 9.28 3.96
N ASP A 146 3.34 8.85 5.04
CA ASP A 146 2.45 9.68 5.82
C ASP A 146 2.76 9.49 7.31
N ASP A 147 2.58 10.58 8.05
CA ASP A 147 2.83 10.65 9.49
C ASP A 147 1.73 11.50 10.13
N ASP A 148 0.97 10.88 11.02
CA ASP A 148 -0.03 11.51 11.88
C ASP A 148 0.09 10.96 13.29
N ALA A 149 0.84 11.65 14.14
CA ALA A 149 1.06 11.27 15.53
C ALA A 149 -0.24 11.10 16.36
N SER A 150 -1.37 11.63 15.90
CA SER A 150 -2.67 11.48 16.57
C SER A 150 -3.47 10.25 16.11
N ALA A 151 -3.05 9.62 15.02
CA ALA A 151 -3.74 8.47 14.45
C ALA A 151 -3.43 7.17 15.19
N GLU A 152 -4.34 6.20 15.02
CA GLU A 152 -4.19 4.84 15.54
C GLU A 152 -2.95 4.14 14.95
N VAL A 153 -2.51 4.55 13.77
CA VAL A 153 -1.26 4.16 13.13
C VAL A 153 -0.48 5.43 12.78
N PRO A 154 0.54 5.80 13.58
CA PRO A 154 1.14 7.12 13.46
C PRO A 154 2.01 7.30 12.23
N ALA A 155 2.72 6.25 11.80
CA ALA A 155 3.57 6.31 10.63
C ALA A 155 3.28 5.12 9.71
N TYR A 156 3.03 5.41 8.44
CA TYR A 156 2.82 4.41 7.42
C TYR A 156 3.27 4.92 6.05
N GLN A 157 3.57 4.00 5.13
CA GLN A 157 3.84 4.33 3.74
C GLN A 157 2.80 3.63 2.88
N TYR A 158 2.25 4.32 1.88
CA TYR A 158 1.22 3.75 1.02
C TYR A 158 1.54 3.89 -0.48
N CYS A 159 1.16 2.90 -1.26
CA CYS A 159 1.23 2.92 -2.72
C CYS A 159 -0.20 2.87 -3.29
N PRO A 160 -0.68 3.94 -3.95
CA PRO A 160 -1.99 3.94 -4.59
C PRO A 160 -2.06 2.89 -5.70
N LEU A 161 -3.00 1.94 -5.59
CA LEU A 161 -3.24 0.94 -6.65
C LEU A 161 -4.38 1.36 -7.57
N PHE A 162 -5.49 1.82 -6.99
CA PHE A 162 -6.70 2.17 -7.74
C PHE A 162 -7.35 3.44 -7.18
N ALA A 163 -7.49 4.44 -8.05
CA ALA A 163 -8.30 5.63 -7.84
C ALA A 163 -8.87 6.07 -9.21
N PRO A 164 -10.20 6.00 -9.48
CA PRO A 164 -11.32 5.75 -8.56
C PRO A 164 -11.75 4.26 -8.47
N PRO A 165 -12.23 3.78 -7.31
CA PRO A 165 -12.63 2.37 -7.10
C PRO A 165 -13.97 1.99 -7.76
N GLY A 166 -14.61 2.90 -8.51
CA GLY A 166 -15.88 2.64 -9.20
C GLY A 166 -15.85 1.49 -10.21
N GLN A 167 -14.66 1.03 -10.60
CA GLN A 167 -14.49 -0.14 -11.46
C GLN A 167 -14.85 -1.47 -10.77
N PHE A 168 -14.88 -1.52 -9.43
CA PHE A 168 -15.18 -2.74 -8.68
C PHE A 168 -16.67 -2.85 -8.37
N GLY A 169 -17.32 -3.88 -8.91
CA GLY A 169 -18.75 -4.13 -8.68
C GLY A 169 -19.09 -4.79 -7.33
N SER A 170 -18.10 -5.25 -6.57
CA SER A 170 -18.31 -5.88 -5.26
C SER A 170 -17.05 -5.87 -4.39
N GLN A 171 -17.25 -6.02 -3.07
CA GLN A 171 -16.16 -6.21 -2.11
C GLN A 171 -15.27 -7.41 -2.47
N ALA A 172 -15.87 -8.51 -2.93
CA ALA A 172 -15.12 -9.70 -3.31
C ALA A 172 -14.17 -9.44 -4.49
N ALA A 173 -14.62 -8.67 -5.49
CA ALA A 173 -13.78 -8.27 -6.62
C ALA A 173 -12.63 -7.34 -6.19
N ALA A 174 -12.92 -6.37 -5.29
CA ALA A 174 -11.90 -5.48 -4.74
C ALA A 174 -10.85 -6.26 -3.93
N ARG A 175 -11.30 -7.21 -3.09
CA ARG A 175 -10.42 -8.13 -2.34
C ARG A 175 -9.51 -8.93 -3.26
N ALA A 176 -10.08 -9.52 -4.32
CA ALA A 176 -9.32 -10.28 -5.29
C ALA A 176 -8.25 -9.40 -5.98
N GLY A 177 -8.60 -8.19 -6.40
CA GLY A 177 -7.66 -7.24 -7.00
C GLY A 177 -6.55 -6.81 -6.04
N ALA A 178 -6.89 -6.48 -4.79
CA ALA A 178 -5.92 -6.11 -3.76
C ALA A 178 -4.96 -7.27 -3.42
N MET A 179 -5.49 -8.48 -3.27
CA MET A 179 -4.68 -9.68 -3.03
C MET A 179 -3.77 -10.01 -4.22
N ALA A 180 -4.26 -9.84 -5.45
CA ALA A 180 -3.45 -10.05 -6.66
C ALA A 180 -2.29 -9.07 -6.72
N ALA A 181 -2.52 -7.78 -6.46
CA ALA A 181 -1.47 -6.76 -6.41
C ALA A 181 -0.45 -7.04 -5.28
N LEU A 182 -0.93 -7.41 -4.10
CA LEU A 182 -0.06 -7.78 -2.98
C LEU A 182 0.80 -9.00 -3.31
N ASN A 183 0.22 -10.06 -3.87
CA ASN A 183 0.96 -11.25 -4.27
C ASN A 183 1.98 -10.94 -5.38
N ALA A 184 1.65 -10.00 -6.27
CA ALA A 184 2.56 -9.56 -7.33
C ALA A 184 3.82 -8.89 -6.76
N MET A 185 3.76 -8.21 -5.61
CA MET A 185 4.95 -7.66 -4.95
C MET A 185 5.98 -8.74 -4.59
N PHE A 186 5.53 -9.95 -4.27
CA PHE A 186 6.41 -11.07 -3.91
C PHE A 186 6.86 -11.89 -5.13
N ALA A 187 6.17 -11.75 -6.27
CA ALA A 187 6.50 -12.50 -7.47
C ALA A 187 7.62 -11.83 -8.26
N ALA A 188 8.52 -12.64 -8.83
CA ALA A 188 9.44 -12.15 -9.86
C ALA A 188 8.64 -11.58 -11.06
N PRO A 189 9.19 -10.63 -11.83
CA PRO A 189 8.47 -10.01 -12.91
C PRO A 189 8.16 -11.09 -13.95
N VAL A 190 6.90 -11.49 -14.05
CA VAL A 190 6.40 -12.16 -15.25
C VAL A 190 6.44 -11.09 -16.33
N ASP A 191 7.01 -11.39 -17.50
CA ASP A 191 7.07 -10.48 -18.65
C ASP A 191 5.63 -10.07 -19.05
N GLN A 192 5.11 -8.97 -18.49
CA GLN A 192 3.70 -8.53 -18.63
C GLN A 192 3.40 -7.85 -19.97
N ARG A 193 4.26 -8.03 -21.00
CA ARG A 193 4.00 -7.51 -22.34
C ARG A 193 2.80 -8.14 -23.06
N SER A 194 2.17 -9.17 -22.50
CA SER A 194 1.11 -9.93 -23.19
C SER A 194 -0.29 -9.95 -22.53
N THR A 195 -0.55 -9.23 -21.42
CA THR A 195 -1.91 -9.24 -20.81
C THR A 195 -2.65 -7.89 -20.84
N ALA A 196 -2.04 -6.83 -21.36
CA ALA A 196 -2.69 -5.52 -21.54
C ALA A 196 -3.52 -5.39 -22.85
N THR A 197 -3.85 -6.48 -23.56
CA THR A 197 -4.62 -6.42 -24.83
C THR A 197 -6.05 -6.98 -24.74
N ALA A 198 -6.61 -7.19 -23.54
CA ALA A 198 -7.97 -7.74 -23.43
C ALA A 198 -8.85 -7.08 -22.36
N ALA A 199 -8.87 -5.74 -22.27
CA ALA A 199 -9.93 -5.02 -21.56
C ALA A 199 -10.05 -3.54 -21.97
N THR A 200 -10.14 -3.24 -23.27
CA THR A 200 -10.80 -2.01 -23.76
C THR A 200 -11.30 -2.25 -25.18
N ALA A 201 -12.49 -2.84 -25.28
CA ALA A 201 -13.36 -2.67 -26.44
C ALA A 201 -14.65 -2.02 -25.94
N ALA A 202 -14.55 -0.74 -25.57
CA ALA A 202 -15.72 0.12 -25.45
C ALA A 202 -16.12 0.55 -26.87
N PRO A 203 -17.40 0.46 -27.26
CA PRO A 203 -17.81 0.75 -28.63
C PRO A 203 -17.62 2.23 -28.92
N GLU A 204 -16.91 2.50 -30.01
CA GLU A 204 -16.69 3.82 -30.58
C GLU A 204 -18.06 4.42 -30.94
N ARG A 205 -18.58 5.29 -30.06
CA ARG A 205 -19.76 6.09 -30.38
C ARG A 205 -19.36 7.15 -31.40
N LEU A 206 -19.59 6.82 -32.66
CA LEU A 206 -19.63 7.73 -33.81
C LEU A 206 -20.27 9.07 -33.41
N PRO A 207 -19.63 10.22 -33.69
CA PRO A 207 -20.26 11.51 -33.45
C PRO A 207 -21.54 11.63 -34.31
N PRO A 208 -22.65 12.15 -33.76
CA PRO A 208 -23.90 12.24 -34.52
C PRO A 208 -23.74 13.19 -35.71
N ALA A 209 -24.15 12.70 -36.87
CA ALA A 209 -24.31 13.45 -38.11
C ALA A 209 -25.21 14.68 -37.90
N ARG A 210 -24.63 15.88 -37.88
CA ARG A 210 -25.38 17.13 -38.03
C ARG A 210 -25.50 17.46 -39.51
N ARG A 211 -26.55 16.92 -40.12
CA ARG A 211 -26.94 17.11 -41.52
C ARG A 211 -27.55 18.51 -41.72
N ARG A 212 -26.83 19.32 -42.49
CA ARG A 212 -27.24 20.41 -43.42
C ARG A 212 -28.29 21.43 -42.98
N PHE A 213 -27.97 22.72 -43.16
CA PHE A 213 -28.85 23.67 -43.85
C PHE A 213 -28.03 24.70 -44.67
N PHE A 214 -28.46 24.92 -45.92
CA PHE A 214 -27.87 25.78 -46.93
C PHE A 214 -27.99 27.27 -46.59
N ARG A 215 -27.01 28.10 -46.99
CA ARG A 215 -27.29 29.45 -47.51
C ARG A 215 -26.27 29.91 -48.55
N ARG A 216 -26.82 30.44 -49.64
CA ARG A 216 -26.23 30.85 -50.93
C ARG A 216 -25.38 32.13 -50.87
N VAL A 217 -24.38 32.18 -51.77
CA VAL A 217 -24.02 33.22 -52.79
C VAL A 217 -24.28 34.71 -52.49
N THR A 218 -23.23 35.55 -52.59
CA THR A 218 -23.05 36.69 -53.55
C THR A 218 -21.70 37.39 -53.30
N GLY A 219 -20.82 37.54 -54.32
CA GLY A 219 -20.49 38.82 -55.00
C GLY A 219 -19.22 39.45 -54.38
N ARG A 220 -18.19 39.93 -55.10
CA ARG A 220 -18.09 40.54 -56.43
C ARG A 220 -16.64 40.47 -56.91
#